data_AF-A0A1G8DBI4-F1
#
_entry.id   AF-A0A1G8DBI4-F1
#
_cell.length_a   1.000
_cell.length_b   1.000
_cell.length_c   1.000
_cell.angle_alpha   90.00
_cell.angle_beta   90.00
_cell.angle_gamma   90.00
#
_symmetry.space_group_name_H-M   'P 1'
#
loop_
_entity.id
_entity.type
_entity.pdbx_description
1 polymer ?
#
loop_
_entity_poly.entity_id
_entity_poly.type
_entity_poly.pdbx_seq_one_letter_code
_entity_poly.pdbx_strand_id
1 'polypeptide(L)'
;MKKTTKFLALALLAVSMTSCYTGRVAVGSTDINDPVYKVNTVKNHALIAGLVPLNDGHKASQFVKENPNYIVKHQMSFVDGLLGFITFGIYTPTTTTFYLPAK
;
A
#
# COMPACT_ATOMS: atom_id res chain seq x y z
N MET A 1 17.56 -23.35 25.73
CA MET A 1 17.21 -23.63 24.32
C MET A 1 15.70 -23.68 24.06
N LYS A 2 14.89 -24.47 24.79
CA LYS A 2 13.41 -24.52 24.56
C LYS A 2 12.66 -23.17 24.66
N LYS A 3 13.11 -22.22 25.51
CA LYS A 3 12.46 -20.90 25.66
C LYS A 3 12.81 -19.93 24.52
N THR A 4 14.05 -19.94 24.03
CA THR A 4 14.50 -19.06 22.93
C THR A 4 13.93 -19.50 21.58
N THR A 5 13.81 -20.81 21.32
CA THR A 5 13.16 -21.32 20.11
C THR A 5 11.67 -20.96 20.04
N LYS A 6 10.96 -20.95 21.18
CA LYS A 6 9.55 -20.52 21.26
C LYS A 6 9.39 -19.02 20.99
N PHE A 7 10.30 -18.19 21.52
CA PHE A 7 10.29 -16.75 21.26
C PHE A 7 10.57 -16.42 19.78
N LEU A 8 11.51 -17.12 19.16
CA LEU A 8 11.83 -16.94 17.75
C LEU A 8 10.65 -17.37 16.85
N ALA A 9 9.99 -18.48 17.17
CA ALA A 9 8.80 -18.93 16.45
C ALA A 9 7.66 -17.91 16.55
N LEU A 10 7.43 -17.32 17.73
CA LEU A 10 6.40 -16.29 17.94
C LEU A 10 6.69 -15.00 17.16
N ALA A 11 7.95 -14.57 17.14
CA ALA A 11 8.37 -13.40 16.36
C ALA A 11 8.19 -13.62 14.85
N LEU A 12 8.55 -14.80 14.35
CA LEU A 12 8.37 -15.17 12.95
C LEU A 12 6.88 -15.17 12.55
N LEU A 13 6.02 -15.64 13.46
CA LEU A 13 4.57 -15.67 13.26
C LEU A 13 3.97 -14.25 13.23
N ALA A 14 4.45 -13.35 14.09
CA ALA A 14 4.01 -11.95 14.09
C ALA A 14 4.37 -11.22 12.79
N VAL A 15 5.54 -11.48 12.21
CA VAL A 15 5.97 -10.89 10.93
C VAL A 15 5.13 -11.41 9.75
N SER A 16 4.60 -12.65 9.84
CA SER A 16 3.79 -13.25 8.78
C SER A 16 2.39 -12.63 8.59
N MET A 17 1.89 -11.84 9.55
CA MET A 17 0.57 -11.17 9.48
C MET A 17 0.57 -9.86 8.67
N THR A 18 1.66 -9.52 7.99
CA THR A 18 1.80 -8.25 7.24
C THR A 18 1.04 -8.22 5.89
N SER A 19 0.21 -9.22 5.57
CA SER A 19 -0.54 -9.25 4.30
C SER A 19 -1.68 -8.21 4.22
N CYS A 20 -2.10 -7.61 5.34
CA CYS A 20 -3.20 -6.66 5.41
C CYS A 20 -2.90 -5.26 4.83
N TYR A 21 -1.69 -5.00 4.32
CA TYR A 21 -1.30 -3.69 3.77
C TYR A 21 -1.70 -3.48 2.29
N THR A 22 -2.62 -4.28 1.76
CA THR A 22 -3.17 -4.09 0.42
C THR A 22 -4.65 -3.74 0.48
N GLY A 23 -5.02 -2.57 -0.03
CA GLY A 23 -6.39 -2.08 -0.06
C GLY A 23 -6.77 -1.64 -1.47
N ARG A 24 -8.00 -1.95 -1.90
CA ARG A 24 -8.59 -1.45 -3.14
C ARG A 24 -9.80 -0.62 -2.79
N VAL A 25 -9.90 0.57 -3.36
CA VAL A 25 -11.03 1.48 -3.21
C VAL A 25 -11.56 1.79 -4.60
N ALA A 26 -12.80 1.40 -4.87
CA ALA A 26 -13.52 1.79 -6.07
C ALA A 26 -14.17 3.15 -5.86
N VAL A 27 -14.05 4.04 -6.84
CA VAL A 27 -14.64 5.39 -6.82
C VAL A 27 -15.57 5.54 -8.02
N GLY A 28 -16.76 6.07 -7.79
CA GLY A 28 -17.80 6.22 -8.79
C GLY A 28 -18.70 4.99 -8.89
N SER A 29 -19.11 4.65 -10.11
CA SER A 29 -20.01 3.52 -10.42
C SER A 29 -19.27 2.23 -10.85
N THR A 30 -17.98 2.11 -10.53
CA THR A 30 -17.19 0.90 -10.83
C THR A 30 -17.18 -0.06 -9.63
N ASP A 31 -17.20 -1.35 -9.91
CA ASP A 31 -17.03 -2.39 -8.91
C ASP A 31 -15.54 -2.74 -8.74
N ILE A 32 -15.16 -3.23 -7.55
CA ILE A 32 -13.78 -3.67 -7.26
C ILE A 32 -13.35 -4.80 -8.20
N ASN A 33 -14.31 -5.61 -8.67
CA ASN A 33 -14.12 -6.78 -9.51
C ASN A 33 -14.20 -6.49 -11.02
N ASP A 34 -14.47 -5.25 -11.41
CA ASP A 34 -14.53 -4.90 -12.83
C ASP A 34 -13.17 -5.15 -13.52
N PRO A 35 -13.17 -5.52 -14.82
CA PRO A 35 -11.94 -5.60 -15.59
C PRO A 35 -11.33 -4.20 -15.66
N VAL A 36 -10.13 -4.05 -15.11
CA VAL A 36 -9.44 -2.76 -15.05
C VAL A 36 -8.03 -2.85 -15.62
N TYR A 37 -7.55 -1.76 -16.21
CA TYR A 37 -6.18 -1.63 -16.66
C TYR A 37 -5.44 -0.55 -15.86
N LYS A 38 -4.14 -0.77 -15.68
CA LYS A 38 -3.28 0.12 -14.92
C LYS A 38 -2.97 1.37 -15.72
N VAL A 39 -3.25 2.55 -15.16
CA VAL A 39 -2.93 3.83 -15.79
C VAL A 39 -1.70 4.50 -15.22
N ASN A 40 -1.53 4.45 -13.90
CA ASN A 40 -0.39 5.10 -13.26
C ASN A 40 -0.02 4.43 -11.92
N THR A 41 1.23 4.55 -11.52
CA THR A 41 1.73 4.13 -10.21
C THR A 41 2.57 5.24 -9.60
N VAL A 42 2.25 5.58 -8.37
CA VAL A 42 2.91 6.64 -7.61
C VAL A 42 3.34 6.09 -6.26
N LYS A 43 4.48 6.56 -5.76
CA LYS A 43 4.93 6.27 -4.40
C LYS A 43 4.43 7.37 -3.45
N ASN A 44 3.94 6.96 -2.30
CA ASN A 44 3.52 7.82 -1.21
C ASN A 44 4.59 7.72 -0.12
N HIS A 45 5.21 8.85 0.18
CA HIS A 45 6.23 8.94 1.21
C HIS A 45 5.55 9.25 2.54
N ALA A 46 5.75 8.39 3.52
CA ALA A 46 5.24 8.60 4.87
C ALA A 46 6.33 8.30 5.90
N LEU A 47 6.32 9.07 6.97
CA LEU A 47 7.19 8.96 8.12
C LEU A 47 6.44 8.34 9.30
N ILE A 48 7.22 7.85 10.27
CA ILE A 48 6.74 7.33 11.57
C ILE A 48 5.66 6.25 11.35
N ALA A 49 6.08 5.11 10.81
CA ALA A 49 5.25 3.95 10.54
C ALA A 49 3.98 4.26 9.71
N GLY A 50 4.01 5.31 8.89
CA GLY A 50 2.91 5.72 8.02
C GLY A 50 1.99 6.80 8.61
N LEU A 51 2.30 7.30 9.81
CA LEU A 51 1.45 8.26 10.53
C LEU A 51 1.53 9.68 9.96
N VAL A 52 2.72 10.10 9.49
CA VAL A 52 2.95 11.47 9.00
C VAL A 52 3.25 11.42 7.51
N PRO A 53 2.34 11.89 6.62
CA PRO A 53 2.65 11.99 5.20
C PRO A 53 3.67 13.11 4.95
N LEU A 54 4.65 12.84 4.08
CA LEU A 54 5.67 13.83 3.69
C LEU A 54 5.20 14.81 2.61
N ASN A 55 4.20 14.40 1.83
CA ASN A 55 3.61 15.22 0.77
C ASN A 55 2.13 15.44 1.09
N ASP A 56 1.55 16.53 0.55
CA ASP A 56 0.14 16.93 0.69
C ASP A 56 -0.89 15.96 0.09
N GLY A 57 -0.49 14.71 -0.18
CA GLY A 57 -1.26 13.72 -0.89
C GLY A 57 -1.24 13.93 -2.41
N HIS A 58 -1.67 12.90 -3.12
CA HIS A 58 -1.77 12.93 -4.58
C HIS A 58 -3.23 13.16 -4.96
N LYS A 59 -3.50 14.18 -5.79
CA LYS A 59 -4.85 14.38 -6.33
C LYS A 59 -5.14 13.33 -7.38
N ALA A 60 -6.07 12.42 -7.10
CA ALA A 60 -6.43 11.33 -8.01
C ALA A 60 -6.74 11.82 -9.44
N SER A 61 -7.38 12.99 -9.58
CA SER A 61 -7.72 13.62 -10.86
C SER A 61 -6.52 13.78 -11.81
N GLN A 62 -5.32 14.04 -11.27
CA GLN A 62 -4.09 14.17 -12.06
C GLN A 62 -3.66 12.85 -12.71
N PHE A 63 -4.04 11.72 -12.12
CA PHE A 63 -3.60 10.38 -12.53
C PHE A 63 -4.66 9.61 -13.31
N VAL A 64 -5.92 10.02 -13.24
CA VAL A 64 -7.06 9.36 -13.90
C VAL A 64 -7.65 10.14 -15.07
N LYS A 65 -6.98 11.22 -15.52
CA LYS A 65 -7.42 12.07 -16.64
C LYS A 65 -8.89 12.51 -16.52
N GLU A 66 -9.30 12.94 -15.33
CA GLU A 66 -10.68 13.37 -15.02
C GLU A 66 -11.78 12.31 -15.20
N ASN A 67 -11.43 11.02 -15.30
CA ASN A 67 -12.44 9.97 -15.31
C ASN A 67 -13.18 9.90 -13.97
N PRO A 68 -14.53 9.91 -13.97
CA PRO A 68 -15.33 9.84 -12.76
C PRO A 68 -15.27 8.46 -12.09
N ASN A 69 -14.92 7.41 -12.85
CA ASN A 69 -14.86 6.02 -12.40
C ASN A 69 -13.41 5.53 -12.42
N TYR A 70 -12.87 5.17 -11.25
CA TYR A 70 -11.51 4.65 -11.13
C TYR A 70 -11.36 3.78 -9.88
N ILE A 71 -10.33 2.94 -9.89
CA ILE A 71 -9.97 2.11 -8.73
C ILE A 71 -8.58 2.52 -8.26
N VAL A 72 -8.47 2.80 -6.97
CA VAL A 72 -7.19 3.08 -6.31
C VAL A 72 -6.77 1.84 -5.54
N LYS A 73 -5.57 1.34 -5.82
CA LYS A 73 -4.95 0.25 -5.06
C LYS A 73 -3.78 0.82 -4.26
N HIS A 74 -3.90 0.76 -2.94
CA HIS A 74 -2.79 0.96 -2.03
C HIS A 74 -2.13 -0.39 -1.77
N GLN A 75 -0.81 -0.45 -1.89
CA GLN A 75 -0.02 -1.63 -1.59
C GLN A 75 1.30 -1.24 -0.93
N MET A 76 1.64 -1.94 0.14
CA MET A 76 3.01 -2.00 0.63
C MET A 76 3.73 -3.15 -0.08
N SER A 77 4.84 -2.87 -0.75
CA SER A 77 5.70 -3.93 -1.29
C SER A 77 6.61 -4.50 -0.20
N PHE A 78 7.16 -5.69 -0.43
CA PHE A 78 8.18 -6.27 0.46
C PHE A 78 9.37 -5.32 0.63
N VAL A 79 9.80 -4.66 -0.44
CA VAL A 79 10.90 -3.67 -0.41
C VAL A 79 10.53 -2.47 0.46
N ASP A 80 9.29 -1.99 0.36
CA ASP A 80 8.81 -0.88 1.19
C ASP A 80 8.81 -1.26 2.69
N GLY A 81 8.38 -2.48 3.02
CA GLY A 81 8.42 -3.01 4.39
C GLY A 81 9.84 -3.24 4.91
N LEU A 82 10.74 -3.75 4.08
CA LEU A 82 12.16 -3.91 4.42
C LEU A 82 12.81 -2.55 4.69
N LEU A 83 12.49 -1.53 3.90
CA LEU A 83 12.98 -0.18 4.10
C LEU A 83 12.47 0.43 5.41
N GLY A 84 11.19 0.19 5.72
CA GLY A 84 10.61 0.51 7.03
C GLY A 84 11.36 -0.16 8.16
N PHE A 85 11.69 -1.45 8.04
CA PHE A 85 12.44 -2.17 9.06
C PHE A 85 13.86 -1.62 9.26
N ILE A 86 14.61 -1.40 8.17
CA ILE A 86 15.99 -0.87 8.24
C ILE A 86 16.01 0.54 8.85
N THR A 87 14.98 1.35 8.57
CA THR A 87 14.86 2.70 9.11
C THR A 87 14.18 2.75 10.49
N PHE A 88 14.00 1.60 11.16
CA PHE A 88 13.30 1.50 12.44
C PHE A 88 11.89 2.12 12.44
N GLY A 89 11.20 2.05 11.31
CA GLY A 89 9.87 2.61 11.09
C GLY A 89 9.87 4.11 10.85
N ILE A 90 11.02 4.78 10.76
CA ILE A 90 11.07 6.22 10.49
C ILE A 90 10.55 6.51 9.08
N TYR A 91 10.88 5.69 8.08
CA TYR A 91 10.46 5.89 6.70
C TYR A 91 9.78 4.64 6.13
N THR A 92 8.48 4.76 5.89
CA THR A 92 7.63 3.67 5.41
C THR A 92 6.91 4.11 4.13
N PRO A 93 7.55 3.93 2.96
CA PRO A 93 6.90 4.25 1.71
C PRO A 93 5.73 3.30 1.44
N THR A 94 4.69 3.79 0.76
CA THR A 94 3.61 2.94 0.22
C THR A 94 3.45 3.22 -1.26
N THR A 95 2.87 2.27 -1.99
CA THR A 95 2.68 2.40 -3.44
C THR A 95 1.20 2.51 -3.74
N THR A 96 0.81 3.55 -4.45
CA THR A 96 -0.56 3.75 -4.93
C THR A 96 -0.61 3.55 -6.42
N THR A 97 -1.44 2.60 -6.87
CA THR A 97 -1.67 2.35 -8.29
C THR A 97 -3.09 2.74 -8.65
N PHE A 98 -3.22 3.51 -9.71
CA PHE A 98 -4.50 3.93 -10.27
C PHE A 98 -4.86 3.02 -11.43
N TYR A 99 -6.12 2.60 -11.45
CA TYR A 99 -6.70 1.77 -12.49
C TYR A 99 -7.95 2.43 -13.05
N LEU A 100 -8.16 2.28 -14.35
CA LEU A 100 -9.41 2.64 -15.01
C LEU A 100 -10.17 1.37 -15.41
N PRO A 101 -11.51 1.39 -15.34
CA PRO A 101 -12.32 0.31 -15.89
C PRO A 101 -12.10 0.20 -17.40
N ALA A 102 -12.10 -1.03 -17.91
CA ALA A 102 -11.94 -1.33 -19.34
C ALA A 102 -13.27 -1.27 -20.12
N LYS A 103 -14.36 -0.83 -19.48
CA LYS A 103 -15.69 -0.63 -20.09
C LYS A 103 -15.86 0.79 -20.60
#